data_AF-A0A832ZKF3-F1
#
_entry.id   AF-A0A832ZKF3-F1
#
_cell.length_a   1.000
_cell.length_b   1.000
_cell.length_c   1.000
_cell.angle_alpha   90.00
_cell.angle_beta   90.00
_cell.angle_gamma   90.00
#
_symmetry.space_group_name_H-M   'P 1'
#
loop_
_entity.id
_entity.type
_entity.pdbx_description
1 polymer ?
#
loop_
_entity_poly.entity_id
_entity_poly.type
_entity_poly.pdbx_seq_one_letter_code
_entity_poly.pdbx_strand_id
1 'polypeptide(L)'
;MDTIIVDTRGISWVCRRCGRCCDPPTITRKDIANICGYLKIPFKEFIRRYVGHFNGIMGELKGVKNRCIFLKNNRCSIYPVRPLICRLRPYSIQEIDGQLVLTYDPWFLERCPGMFTGDVPVEEEYIRYGLLVARYLGIERRTPKDAFRRYNR
;
A
#
# COMPACT_ATOMS: atom_id res chain seq x y z
N MET A 1 6.14 -21.66 -9.03
CA MET A 1 5.35 -20.43 -8.90
C MET A 1 5.06 -20.28 -7.43
N ASP A 2 5.65 -19.28 -6.77
CA ASP A 2 5.38 -19.03 -5.35
C ASP A 2 3.89 -18.73 -5.21
N THR A 3 3.16 -19.67 -4.62
CA THR A 3 1.71 -19.57 -4.50
C THR A 3 1.42 -18.71 -3.29
N ILE A 4 0.82 -17.52 -3.51
CA ILE A 4 0.32 -16.69 -2.42
C ILE A 4 -0.91 -17.37 -1.81
N ILE A 5 -0.94 -17.47 -0.49
CA ILE A 5 -2.13 -17.83 0.28
C ILE A 5 -2.87 -16.54 0.63
N VAL A 6 -4.19 -16.49 0.42
CA VAL A 6 -5.02 -15.36 0.84
C VAL A 6 -5.68 -15.71 2.19
N ASP A 7 -5.39 -14.95 3.25
CA ASP A 7 -6.01 -15.09 4.58
C ASP A 7 -6.64 -13.76 5.02
N THR A 8 -7.92 -13.55 4.66
CA THR A 8 -8.68 -12.35 5.01
C THR A 8 -9.48 -12.48 6.31
N ARG A 9 -9.59 -13.69 6.86
CA ARG A 9 -10.33 -14.00 8.10
C ARG A 9 -11.77 -13.48 8.14
N GLY A 10 -12.47 -13.55 7.01
CA GLY A 10 -13.86 -13.09 6.88
C GLY A 10 -14.01 -11.56 6.95
N ILE A 11 -12.95 -10.83 6.63
CA ILE A 11 -12.96 -9.37 6.56
C ILE A 11 -12.75 -8.96 5.10
N SER A 12 -13.61 -8.08 4.63
CA SER A 12 -13.58 -7.51 3.29
C SER A 12 -13.29 -6.01 3.35
N TRP A 13 -12.95 -5.41 2.21
CA TRP A 13 -12.61 -3.99 2.17
C TRP A 13 -13.00 -3.30 0.86
N VAL A 14 -13.36 -2.02 0.97
CA VAL A 14 -13.47 -1.09 -0.15
C VAL A 14 -12.79 0.25 0.14
N CYS A 15 -11.99 0.76 -0.80
CA CYS A 15 -11.35 2.06 -0.64
C CYS A 15 -12.37 3.21 -0.62
N ARG A 16 -12.58 3.82 0.55
CA ARG A 16 -13.43 5.03 0.68
C ARG A 16 -12.77 6.32 0.20
N ARG A 17 -11.50 6.28 -0.26
CA ARG A 17 -10.71 7.45 -0.66
C ARG A 17 -10.76 8.58 0.39
N CYS A 18 -10.70 8.19 1.67
CA CYS A 18 -10.84 9.07 2.83
C CYS A 18 -9.53 9.80 3.21
N GLY A 19 -8.42 9.43 2.59
CA GLY A 19 -7.11 10.01 2.86
C GLY A 19 -6.43 9.50 4.13
N ARG A 20 -7.09 8.78 5.05
CA ARG A 20 -6.51 8.40 6.36
C ARG A 20 -5.15 7.71 6.25
N CYS A 21 -5.00 6.77 5.33
CA CYS A 21 -3.76 6.02 5.07
C CYS A 21 -2.76 6.72 4.12
N CYS A 22 -2.97 7.99 3.78
CA CYS A 22 -2.06 8.75 2.91
C CYS A 22 -0.90 9.36 3.72
N ASP A 23 -0.10 8.50 4.34
CA ASP A 23 1.27 8.77 4.80
C ASP A 23 2.24 8.73 3.60
N PRO A 24 3.48 9.22 3.74
CA PRO A 24 4.46 9.17 2.66
C PRO A 24 4.89 7.71 2.37
N PRO A 25 4.59 7.15 1.17
CA PRO A 25 4.92 5.77 0.87
C PRO A 25 6.34 5.60 0.32
N THR A 26 6.89 4.40 0.49
CA THR A 26 7.98 3.89 -0.34
C THR A 26 7.50 3.71 -1.78
N ILE A 27 8.34 4.06 -2.74
CA ILE A 27 8.05 4.03 -4.17
C ILE A 27 9.15 3.31 -4.94
N THR A 28 8.75 2.55 -5.96
CA THR A 28 9.67 1.89 -6.89
C THR A 28 10.11 2.84 -8.01
N ARG A 29 11.13 2.46 -8.78
CA ARG A 29 11.46 3.17 -10.05
C ARG A 29 10.28 3.25 -11.02
N LYS A 30 9.42 2.21 -11.06
CA LYS A 30 8.25 2.20 -11.94
C LYS A 30 7.20 3.21 -11.47
N ASP A 31 6.99 3.32 -10.16
CA ASP A 31 6.13 4.36 -9.59
C ASP A 31 6.64 5.75 -9.94
N ILE A 32 7.94 6.00 -9.77
CA ILE A 32 8.56 7.27 -10.14
C ILE A 32 8.30 7.60 -11.61
N ALA A 33 8.54 6.66 -12.53
CA ALA A 33 8.31 6.89 -13.96
C ALA A 33 6.84 7.20 -14.27
N ASN A 34 5.90 6.46 -13.68
CA ASN A 34 4.47 6.67 -13.88
C ASN A 34 4.01 8.04 -13.35
N ILE A 35 4.50 8.44 -12.16
CA ILE A 35 4.14 9.73 -11.56
C ILE A 35 4.77 10.89 -12.36
N CYS A 36 6.02 10.76 -12.80
CA CYS A 36 6.66 11.75 -13.69
C CYS A 36 5.82 11.97 -14.95
N GLY A 37 5.40 10.88 -15.61
CA GLY A 37 4.59 10.94 -16.83
C GLY A 37 3.23 11.62 -16.60
N TYR A 38 2.57 11.30 -15.48
CA TYR A 38 1.30 11.91 -15.10
C TYR A 38 1.43 13.41 -14.79
N LEU A 39 2.46 13.80 -14.05
CA LEU A 39 2.73 15.19 -13.70
C LEU A 39 3.37 15.99 -14.86
N LYS A 40 3.81 15.31 -15.92
CA LYS A 40 4.54 15.88 -17.06
C LYS A 40 5.80 16.63 -16.65
N ILE A 41 6.56 16.07 -15.71
CA ILE A 41 7.83 16.65 -15.26
C ILE A 41 9.00 15.66 -15.42
N PRO A 42 10.23 16.16 -15.63
CA PRO A 42 11.42 15.30 -15.72
C PRO A 42 11.74 14.58 -14.41
N PHE A 43 12.38 13.42 -14.51
CA PHE A 43 12.84 12.61 -13.37
C PHE A 43 13.63 13.44 -12.33
N LYS A 44 14.64 14.21 -12.77
CA LYS A 44 15.49 15.01 -11.88
C LYS A 44 14.66 16.04 -11.09
N GLU A 45 13.66 16.63 -11.73
CA GLU A 45 12.75 17.56 -11.06
C GLU A 45 11.85 16.83 -10.06
N PHE A 46 11.30 15.68 -10.44
CA PHE A 46 10.45 14.87 -9.56
C PHE A 46 11.18 14.46 -8.28
N ILE A 47 12.40 13.91 -8.40
CA ILE A 47 13.22 13.51 -7.26
C ILE A 47 13.43 14.71 -6.32
N ARG A 48 13.89 15.85 -6.86
CA ARG A 48 14.16 17.05 -6.07
C ARG A 48 12.91 17.57 -5.36
N ARG A 49 11.75 17.58 -6.02
CA ARG A 49 10.52 18.16 -5.49
C ARG A 49 9.79 17.23 -4.53
N TYR A 50 9.62 15.96 -4.89
CA TYR A 50 8.64 15.06 -4.26
C TYR A 50 9.23 13.88 -3.52
N VAL A 51 10.53 13.59 -3.65
CA VAL A 51 11.16 12.42 -3.04
C VAL A 51 12.08 12.87 -1.90
N GLY A 52 11.88 12.30 -0.71
CA GLY A 52 12.67 12.61 0.49
C GLY A 52 13.98 11.83 0.53
N HIS A 53 13.92 10.56 0.13
CA HIS A 53 15.08 9.67 0.03
C HIS A 53 14.99 8.83 -1.25
N PHE A 54 16.12 8.60 -1.92
CA PHE A 54 16.20 7.73 -3.09
C PHE A 54 17.59 7.08 -3.17
N ASN A 55 17.63 5.75 -3.22
CA ASN A 55 18.89 4.98 -3.22
C ASN A 55 19.27 4.44 -4.61
N GLY A 56 18.59 4.88 -5.67
CA GLY A 56 18.78 4.36 -7.04
C GLY A 56 17.81 3.24 -7.42
N ILE A 57 17.24 2.52 -6.44
CA ILE A 57 16.32 1.39 -6.65
C ILE A 57 14.92 1.73 -6.11
N MET A 58 14.86 2.25 -4.89
CA MET A 58 13.64 2.66 -4.21
C MET A 58 13.80 4.09 -3.70
N GLY A 59 12.66 4.76 -3.50
CA GLY A 59 12.63 6.02 -2.78
C GLY A 59 11.46 6.10 -1.83
N GLU A 60 11.35 7.23 -1.15
CA GLU A 60 10.23 7.58 -0.30
C GLU A 60 9.70 8.95 -0.69
N LEU A 61 8.39 9.08 -0.88
CA LEU A 61 7.81 10.40 -1.12
C LEU A 61 7.97 11.29 0.11
N LYS A 62 8.05 12.61 -0.10
CA LYS A 62 8.10 13.57 1.00
C LYS A 62 6.79 13.61 1.78
N GLY A 63 6.91 13.92 3.05
CA GLY A 63 5.79 14.25 3.93
C GLY A 63 5.68 15.74 4.24
N VAL A 64 4.44 16.21 4.43
CA VAL A 64 4.13 17.50 5.05
C VAL A 64 3.25 17.21 6.25
N LYS A 65 3.69 17.57 7.47
CA LYS A 65 2.99 17.24 8.74
C LYS A 65 2.64 15.74 8.83
N ASN A 66 3.58 14.85 8.49
CA ASN A 66 3.43 13.38 8.46
C ASN A 66 2.37 12.86 7.47
N ARG A 67 1.98 13.66 6.48
CA ARG A 67 1.05 13.27 5.40
C ARG A 67 1.76 13.29 4.06
N CYS A 68 1.41 12.39 3.15
CA CYS A 68 1.96 12.36 1.80
C CYS A 68 1.84 13.74 1.13
N ILE A 69 2.91 14.20 0.46
CA ILE A 69 2.93 15.47 -0.27
C ILE A 69 1.81 15.63 -1.31
N PHE A 70 1.32 14.51 -1.85
CA PHE A 70 0.22 14.48 -2.84
C PHE A 70 -1.18 14.44 -2.22
N LEU A 71 -1.32 14.41 -0.90
CA LEU A 71 -2.62 14.55 -0.23
C LEU A 71 -3.06 16.02 -0.26
N LYS A 72 -4.15 16.31 -0.94
CA LYS A 72 -4.77 17.65 -1.06
C LYS A 72 -6.26 17.54 -0.73
N ASN A 73 -6.75 18.35 0.21
CA ASN A 73 -8.16 18.35 0.63
C ASN A 73 -8.70 16.93 0.93
N ASN A 74 -7.92 16.13 1.67
CA ASN A 74 -8.22 14.71 1.98
C ASN A 74 -8.33 13.76 0.76
N ARG A 75 -7.84 14.17 -0.41
CA ARG A 75 -7.84 13.36 -1.63
C ARG A 75 -6.42 13.25 -2.20
N CYS A 76 -6.09 12.10 -2.76
CA CYS A 76 -4.81 11.91 -3.41
C CYS A 76 -4.85 12.56 -4.81
N SER A 77 -4.00 13.56 -5.04
CA SER A 77 -3.92 14.28 -6.32
C SER A 77 -3.35 13.45 -7.48
N ILE A 78 -2.69 12.33 -7.17
CA ILE A 78 -2.13 11.39 -8.15
C ILE A 78 -2.82 10.01 -8.09
N TYR A 79 -4.06 9.94 -7.62
CA TYR A 79 -4.76 8.66 -7.39
C TYR A 79 -4.73 7.66 -8.57
N PRO A 80 -4.87 8.09 -9.85
CA PRO A 80 -4.79 7.17 -11.01
C PRO A 80 -3.42 6.49 -11.16
N VAL A 81 -2.35 7.16 -10.74
CA VAL A 81 -0.96 6.69 -10.79
C VAL A 81 -0.36 6.50 -9.40
N ARG A 82 -1.20 6.23 -8.39
CA ARG A 82 -0.74 6.02 -7.01
C ARG A 82 0.29 4.89 -6.95
N PRO A 83 1.30 4.98 -6.06
CA PRO A 83 2.35 3.99 -5.94
C PRO A 83 1.85 2.57 -5.70
N LEU A 84 2.65 1.58 -6.08
CA LEU A 84 2.36 0.15 -5.90
C LEU A 84 1.90 -0.18 -4.47
N ILE A 85 2.62 0.26 -3.44
CA ILE A 85 2.22 0.02 -2.04
C ILE A 85 0.88 0.67 -1.67
N CYS A 86 0.57 1.83 -2.25
CA CYS A 86 -0.72 2.49 -2.07
C CYS A 86 -1.87 1.78 -2.80
N ARG A 87 -1.57 0.96 -3.81
CA ARG A 87 -2.57 0.11 -4.49
C ARG A 87 -2.86 -1.13 -3.68
N LEU A 88 -1.83 -1.73 -3.08
CA LEU A 88 -1.96 -2.94 -2.28
C LEU A 88 -2.76 -2.71 -0.99
N ARG A 89 -2.49 -1.61 -0.29
CA ARG A 89 -3.14 -1.27 0.99
C ARG A 89 -4.67 -1.27 0.85
N PRO A 90 -5.40 -1.88 1.81
CA PRO A 90 -4.98 -2.27 3.15
C PRO A 90 -4.35 -3.66 3.24
N TYR A 91 -4.32 -4.41 2.13
CA TYR A 91 -3.66 -5.70 2.14
C TYR A 91 -2.16 -5.52 2.42
N SER A 92 -1.59 -6.55 3.01
CA SER A 92 -0.21 -6.65 3.46
C SER A 92 0.28 -8.03 3.04
N ILE A 93 1.41 -8.06 2.35
CA ILE A 93 2.08 -9.30 1.96
C ILE A 93 3.10 -9.65 3.03
N GLN A 94 2.93 -10.81 3.65
CA GLN A 94 3.72 -11.26 4.80
C GLN A 94 4.27 -12.65 4.52
N GLU A 95 5.32 -13.03 5.24
CA GLU A 95 5.78 -14.43 5.28
C GLU A 95 5.32 -15.06 6.59
N ILE A 96 4.65 -16.20 6.48
CA ILE A 96 4.16 -16.98 7.62
C ILE A 96 4.56 -18.42 7.38
N ASP A 97 5.43 -18.94 8.25
CA ASP A 97 5.88 -20.34 8.24
C ASP A 97 6.41 -20.77 6.86
N GLY A 98 7.17 -19.88 6.20
CA GLY A 98 7.78 -20.11 4.88
C GLY A 98 6.84 -19.94 3.69
N GLN A 99 5.60 -19.47 3.90
CA GLN A 99 4.63 -19.20 2.85
C GLN A 99 4.32 -17.70 2.74
N LEU A 100 4.18 -17.21 1.51
CA LEU A 100 3.70 -15.85 1.27
C LEU A 100 2.18 -15.81 1.52
N VAL A 101 1.77 -14.94 2.44
CA VAL A 101 0.38 -14.76 2.83
C VAL A 101 -0.04 -13.32 2.57
N LEU A 102 -1.06 -13.14 1.74
CA LEU A 102 -1.75 -11.87 1.56
C LEU A 102 -2.85 -11.75 2.61
N THR A 103 -2.68 -10.82 3.53
CA THR A 103 -3.60 -10.56 4.64
C THR A 103 -3.71 -9.05 4.87
N TYR A 104 -4.06 -8.58 6.07
CA TYR A 104 -4.17 -7.16 6.41
C TYR A 104 -3.04 -6.71 7.34
N ASP A 105 -2.65 -5.44 7.22
CA ASP A 105 -1.83 -4.77 8.24
C ASP A 105 -2.70 -4.34 9.44
N PRO A 106 -2.18 -4.42 10.69
CA PRO A 106 -2.95 -4.16 11.91
C PRO A 106 -3.47 -2.72 12.02
N TRP A 107 -2.75 -1.74 11.48
CA TRP A 107 -3.21 -0.35 11.50
C TRP A 107 -4.50 -0.19 10.69
N PHE A 108 -4.61 -0.91 9.56
CA PHE A 108 -5.82 -0.85 8.74
C PHE A 108 -7.01 -1.51 9.41
N LEU A 109 -6.81 -2.67 10.05
CA LEU A 109 -7.86 -3.33 10.85
C LEU A 109 -8.48 -2.34 11.84
N GLU A 110 -7.66 -1.54 12.53
CA GLU A 110 -8.15 -0.61 13.55
C GLU A 110 -8.73 0.70 12.99
N ARG A 111 -8.24 1.20 11.85
CA ARG A 111 -8.44 2.62 11.45
C ARG A 111 -9.08 2.81 10.09
N CYS A 112 -9.15 1.77 9.27
CA CYS A 112 -9.66 1.86 7.91
C CYS A 112 -11.21 1.84 7.90
N PRO A 113 -11.88 2.94 7.53
CA PRO A 113 -13.34 3.01 7.48
C PRO A 113 -13.94 2.24 6.29
N GLY A 114 -13.10 1.60 5.49
CA GLY A 114 -13.51 0.80 4.34
C GLY A 114 -13.62 -0.69 4.64
N MET A 115 -13.14 -1.14 5.81
CA MET A 115 -13.18 -2.54 6.19
C MET A 115 -14.57 -2.88 6.74
N PHE A 116 -15.06 -4.06 6.43
CA PHE A 116 -16.31 -4.61 6.96
C PHE A 116 -16.22 -6.14 7.05
N THR A 117 -16.97 -6.75 7.97
CA THR A 117 -17.11 -8.21 8.03
C THR A 117 -17.83 -8.69 6.78
N GLY A 118 -17.22 -9.64 6.08
CA GLY A 118 -17.73 -10.18 4.82
C GLY A 118 -16.71 -11.06 4.14
N ASP A 119 -17.18 -11.92 3.25
CA ASP A 119 -16.37 -12.90 2.53
C ASP A 119 -16.32 -12.59 1.03
N VAL A 120 -16.01 -11.33 0.70
CA VAL A 120 -15.79 -10.90 -0.68
C VAL A 120 -14.42 -11.41 -1.13
N PRO A 121 -14.34 -12.16 -2.24
CA PRO A 121 -13.06 -12.65 -2.75
C PRO A 121 -12.08 -11.51 -3.07
N VAL A 122 -10.80 -11.73 -2.77
CA VAL A 122 -9.74 -10.80 -3.15
C VAL A 122 -9.54 -10.86 -4.67
N GLU A 123 -9.65 -9.71 -5.34
CA GLU A 123 -9.44 -9.64 -6.79
C GLU A 123 -7.99 -10.01 -7.16
N GLU A 124 -7.81 -10.69 -8.30
CA GLU A 124 -6.50 -11.15 -8.77
C GLU A 124 -5.46 -10.02 -8.89
N GLU A 125 -5.91 -8.79 -9.16
CA GLU A 125 -5.03 -7.63 -9.25
C GLU A 125 -4.31 -7.35 -7.91
N TYR A 126 -4.97 -7.56 -6.77
CA TYR A 126 -4.35 -7.40 -5.45
C TYR A 126 -3.34 -8.50 -5.14
N ILE A 127 -3.60 -9.73 -5.61
CA ILE A 127 -2.62 -10.83 -5.52
C ILE A 127 -1.36 -10.47 -6.32
N ARG A 128 -1.55 -9.96 -7.54
CA ARG A 128 -0.45 -9.48 -8.38
C ARG A 128 0.32 -8.33 -7.72
N TYR A 129 -0.39 -7.36 -7.13
CA TYR A 129 0.25 -6.28 -6.38
C TYR A 129 1.04 -6.81 -5.18
N GLY A 130 0.52 -7.79 -4.45
CA GLY A 130 1.22 -8.45 -3.34
C GLY A 130 2.56 -9.06 -3.78
N LEU A 131 2.57 -9.82 -4.87
CA LEU A 131 3.80 -10.40 -5.43
C LEU A 131 4.81 -9.32 -5.85
N LEU A 132 4.33 -8.23 -6.48
CA LEU A 132 5.20 -7.13 -6.88
C LEU A 132 5.78 -6.39 -5.67
N VAL A 133 4.99 -6.19 -4.60
CA VAL A 133 5.48 -5.58 -3.36
C VAL A 133 6.53 -6.48 -2.72
N ALA A 134 6.25 -7.78 -2.55
CA ALA A 134 7.23 -8.74 -2.01
C ALA A 134 8.56 -8.70 -2.78
N ARG A 135 8.49 -8.65 -4.11
CA ARG A 135 9.66 -8.62 -4.98
C ARG A 135 10.46 -7.31 -4.93
N TYR A 136 9.78 -6.16 -4.93
CA TYR A 136 10.43 -4.87 -5.15
C TYR A 136 10.59 -4.01 -3.89
N LEU A 137 9.72 -4.21 -2.90
CA LEU A 137 9.69 -3.45 -1.65
C LEU A 137 9.92 -4.33 -0.42
N GLY A 138 9.92 -5.66 -0.58
CA GLY A 138 10.04 -6.62 0.50
C GLY A 138 8.69 -7.02 1.10
N ILE A 139 8.74 -7.85 2.15
CA ILE A 139 7.57 -8.32 2.90
C ILE A 139 7.36 -7.50 4.18
N GLU A 140 6.11 -7.38 4.60
CA GLU A 140 5.74 -6.70 5.84
C GLU A 140 5.80 -7.63 7.05
N ARG A 141 5.79 -7.04 8.24
CA ARG A 141 5.82 -7.79 9.51
C ARG A 141 4.53 -8.58 9.69
N ARG A 142 4.65 -9.74 10.34
CA ARG A 142 3.51 -10.59 10.68
C ARG A 142 2.50 -9.83 11.53
N THR A 143 1.23 -9.88 11.11
CA THR A 143 0.13 -9.27 11.86
C THR A 143 -0.24 -10.11 13.08
N PRO A 144 -0.30 -9.51 14.29
CA PRO A 144 -0.65 -10.24 15.51
C PRO A 144 -2.06 -10.85 15.45
N LYS A 145 -2.22 -12.09 15.92
CA LYS A 145 -3.51 -12.81 15.88
C LYS A 145 -4.62 -12.10 16.67
N ASP A 146 -4.28 -11.33 17.68
CA ASP A 146 -5.23 -10.51 18.46
C ASP A 146 -5.77 -9.30 17.69
N ALA A 147 -5.07 -8.77 16.68
CA ALA A 147 -5.56 -7.66 15.87
C ALA A 147 -6.89 -8.02 15.16
N PHE A 148 -6.96 -9.23 14.59
CA PHE A 148 -8.19 -9.75 13.99
C PHE A 148 -9.30 -9.99 15.01
N ARG A 149 -8.95 -10.46 16.21
CA ARG A 149 -9.92 -10.65 17.30
C ARG A 149 -10.51 -9.33 17.79
N ARG A 150 -9.71 -8.27 17.81
CA ARG A 150 -10.17 -6.92 18.17
C ARG A 150 -11.09 -6.32 17.12
N TYR A 151 -10.86 -6.63 15.84
CA TYR A 151 -11.73 -6.18 14.76
C TYR A 151 -13.12 -6.83 14.77
N ASN A 152 -13.18 -8.14 15.06
CA ASN A 152 -14.43 -8.92 15.04
C ASN A 152 -15.25 -8.83 16.35
N ARG A 153 -14.85 -7.98 17.31
CA ARG A 153 -15.62 -7.70 18.54
C ARG A 153 -16.53 -6.51 18.32
#